data_AF-X0Q2Y3-F1
#
_entry.id   AF-X0Q2Y3-F1
#
_cell.length_a   1.000
_cell.length_b   1.000
_cell.length_c   1.000
_cell.angle_alpha   90.00
_cell.angle_beta   90.00
_cell.angle_gamma   90.00
#
_symmetry.space_group_name_H-M   'P 1'
#
loop_
_entity.id
_entity.type
_entity.pdbx_description
1 polymer ?
#
loop_
_entity_poly.entity_id
_entity_poly.type
_entity_poly.pdbx_seq_one_letter_code
_entity_poly.pdbx_strand_id
1 'polypeptide(L)' 'FMEILAVYDLTKSYRAAAGLAGCSHHTVARLVAERDTADVPTPPREKRPMLIDEYLPTECPLTALETPGVEI' A
#
# COMPACT_ATOMS: atom_id res chain seq x y z
N PHE A 1 -5.17 14.03 2.16
CA PHE A 1 -3.81 13.54 2.44
C PHE A 1 -2.90 14.01 1.32
N MET A 2 -1.69 14.47 1.62
CA MET A 2 -0.67 14.73 0.60
C MET A 2 -0.06 13.40 0.12
N GLU A 3 0.25 13.29 -1.17
CA GLU A 3 0.94 12.12 -1.74
C GLU A 3 2.38 12.04 -1.21
N ILE A 4 2.85 10.84 -0.81
CA ILE A 4 4.15 10.63 -0.15
C ILE A 4 5.33 11.15 -1.00
N LEU A 5 5.30 10.93 -2.32
CA LEU A 5 6.37 11.36 -3.23
C LEU A 5 6.41 12.88 -3.41
N ALA A 6 5.25 13.53 -3.49
CA ALA A 6 5.16 14.99 -3.57
C ALA A 6 5.76 15.67 -2.32
N VAL A 7 5.53 15.11 -1.13
CA VAL A 7 6.11 15.61 0.13
C VAL A 7 7.62 15.42 0.15
N TYR A 8 8.11 14.28 -0.36
CA TYR A 8 9.55 14.06 -0.49
C TYR A 8 10.17 15.05 -1.47
N ASP A 9 9.53 15.35 -2.60
CA ASP A 9 10.06 16.33 -3.54
C ASP A 9 10.08 17.76 -2.99
N LEU A 10 9.14 18.11 -2.10
CA LEU A 10 9.14 19.39 -1.39
C LEU A 10 10.25 19.49 -0.34
N THR A 11 10.49 18.43 0.43
CA THR A 11 11.39 18.46 1.60
C THR A 11 12.80 17.94 1.31
N LYS A 12 12.95 17.10 0.27
CA LYS A 12 14.15 16.32 -0.05
C LYS A 12 14.74 15.57 1.16
N SER A 13 13.89 15.20 2.13
CA SER A 13 14.28 14.52 3.37
C SER A 13 13.31 13.40 3.70
N TYR A 14 13.82 12.19 3.89
CA TYR A 14 13.02 11.01 4.24
C TYR A 14 12.33 11.15 5.60
N ARG A 15 13.00 11.75 6.58
CA ARG A 15 12.47 11.93 7.95
C ARG A 15 11.39 13.01 7.99
N ALA A 16 11.62 14.14 7.31
CA ALA A 16 10.64 15.22 7.24
C ALA A 16 9.40 14.80 6.45
N ALA A 17 9.59 14.12 5.31
CA ALA A 17 8.49 13.61 4.51
C ALA A 17 7.64 12.56 5.26
N ALA A 18 8.29 11.67 6.00
CA ALA A 18 7.62 10.69 6.86
C ALA A 18 6.72 11.33 7.91
N GLY A 19 7.21 12.40 8.58
CA GLY A 19 6.42 13.13 9.58
C GLY A 19 5.19 13.83 8.99
N LEU A 20 5.33 14.42 7.80
CA LEU A 20 4.23 15.12 7.11
C LEU A 20 3.23 14.16 6.47
N ALA A 21 3.69 13.01 5.97
CA ALA A 21 2.85 12.01 5.32
C ALA A 21 2.28 10.96 6.31
N GLY A 22 2.67 11.00 7.59
CA GLY A 22 2.20 10.05 8.60
C GLY A 22 2.66 8.61 8.38
N CYS A 23 3.84 8.41 7.77
CA CYS A 23 4.38 7.08 7.45
C CYS A 23 5.81 6.90 7.99
N SER A 24 6.36 5.68 7.90
CA SER A 24 7.77 5.45 8.25
C SER A 24 8.70 6.00 7.18
N HIS A 25 9.84 6.56 7.59
CA HIS A 25 10.90 7.01 6.66
C HIS A 25 11.44 5.88 5.77
N HIS A 26 11.35 4.62 6.21
CA HIS A 26 11.68 3.47 5.36
C HIS A 26 10.69 3.33 4.20
N THR A 27 9.41 3.64 4.41
CA THR A 27 8.40 3.64 3.34
C THR A 27 8.72 4.72 2.31
N VAL A 28 9.10 5.92 2.75
CA VAL A 28 9.49 7.02 1.84
C VAL A 28 10.72 6.63 1.03
N ALA A 29 11.79 6.16 1.69
CA ALA A 29 13.03 5.76 1.02
C ALA A 29 12.80 4.66 -0.03
N ARG A 30 11.95 3.69 0.30
CA ARG A 30 11.56 2.60 -0.59
C ARG A 30 10.78 3.08 -1.81
N LEU A 31 9.81 3.98 -1.63
CA LEU A 31 9.03 4.56 -2.74
C LEU A 31 9.89 5.44 -3.65
N VAL A 32 10.85 6.17 -3.08
CA VAL A 32 11.83 6.94 -3.87
C VAL A 32 12.71 6.02 -4.69
N ALA A 33 13.22 4.93 -4.10
CA ALA A 33 13.99 3.94 -4.84
C ALA A 33 13.17 3.31 -5.97
N GLU A 34 11.91 2.91 -5.71
CA GLU A 34 11.01 2.37 -6.75
C GLU A 34 10.75 3.37 -7.88
N ARG A 35 10.59 4.65 -7.57
CA ARG A 35 10.44 5.72 -8.56
C ARG A 35 11.69 5.88 -9.41
N ASP A 36 12.86 5.86 -8.78
CA ASP A 36 14.14 6.02 -9.48
C ASP A 36 14.44 4.78 -10.35
N THR A 37 13.85 3.62 -10.02
CA THR A 37 13.91 2.38 -10.82
C THR A 37 12.66 2.14 -11.69
N ALA A 38 11.77 3.11 -11.84
CA ALA A 38 10.43 2.91 -12.43
C ALA A 38 10.42 2.48 -13.91
N ASP A 39 11.59 2.45 -14.56
CA ASP A 39 11.77 1.84 -15.89
C ASP A 39 11.75 0.30 -15.84
N VAL A 40 11.81 -0.27 -14.64
CA VAL A 40 11.73 -1.71 -14.38
C VAL A 40 10.40 -2.01 -13.66
N PRO A 41 9.54 -2.88 -14.21
CA PRO A 41 8.35 -3.35 -13.50
C PRO A 41 8.75 -3.97 -12.16
N THR A 42 8.43 -3.27 -11.06
CA THR A 42 8.61 -3.85 -9.73
C THR A 42 7.51 -4.89 -9.53
N PRO A 43 7.85 -6.17 -9.29
CA PRO A 43 6.84 -7.19 -9.07
C PRO A 43 5.95 -6.79 -7.87
N PRO A 44 4.65 -7.13 -7.90
CA PRO A 44 3.78 -6.92 -6.75
C PRO A 44 4.41 -7.54 -5.50
N ARG A 45 4.32 -6.83 -4.38
CA ARG A 45 4.85 -7.35 -3.12
C ARG A 45 4.11 -8.62 -2.74
N GLU A 46 4.85 -9.72 -2.67
CA GLU A 46 4.33 -10.94 -2.07
C GLU A 46 4.08 -10.69 -0.59
N LYS A 47 2.86 -11.03 -0.15
CA LYS A 47 2.57 -11.09 1.28
C LYS A 47 3.38 -12.23 1.86
N ARG A 48 4.14 -11.93 2.91
CA ARG A 48 4.78 -12.98 3.70
C ARG A 48 3.71 -13.81 4.39
N PRO A 49 3.81 -15.15 4.38
CA PRO A 49 2.90 -15.97 5.16
C PRO A 49 3.06 -15.61 6.64
N MET A 50 1.91 -15.35 7.29
CA MET A 50 1.79 -15.13 8.71
C MET A 50 1.27 -16.41 9.38
N LEU A 51 1.64 -16.65 10.64
CA LEU A 51 1.13 -17.79 11.41
C LEU A 51 -0.41 -17.82 11.49
N ILE A 52 -1.03 -16.65 11.43
CA ILE A 52 -2.49 -16.52 11.45
C ILE A 52 -3.14 -16.92 10.13
N ASP A 53 -2.39 -16.99 9.03
CA ASP A 53 -2.95 -17.31 7.70
C ASP A 53 -3.56 -18.73 7.68
N GLU A 54 -3.06 -19.66 8.51
CA GLU A 54 -3.66 -20.99 8.71
C GLU A 54 -5.06 -20.92 9.33
N TYR A 55 -5.33 -19.86 10.11
CA TYR A 55 -6.58 -19.66 10.85
C TYR A 55 -7.49 -18.60 10.22
N LEU A 56 -7.05 -17.90 9.17
CA LEU A 56 -7.94 -17.03 8.41
C LEU A 56 -8.90 -17.90 7.59
N PRO A 57 -10.21 -17.62 7.60
CA PRO A 57 -11.10 -18.23 6.64
C PRO A 57 -10.66 -17.82 5.24
N THR A 58 -10.20 -18.79 4.44
CA THR A 58 -9.73 -18.60 3.05
C THR A 58 -10.75 -17.86 2.20
N GLU A 59 -12.04 -17.98 2.56
CA GLU A 59 -13.14 -17.30 1.92
C GLU A 59 -14.05 -16.72 2.99
N CYS A 60 -13.81 -15.47 3.40
CA CYS A 60 -14.85 -14.68 4.06
C CYS A 60 -15.64 -14.00 2.93
N PRO A 61 -16.88 -14.44 2.61
CA PRO A 61 -17.62 -13.93 1.47
C PRO A 61 -18.29 -12.61 1.86
N LEU A 62 -17.50 -11.56 2.12
CA LEU A 62 -18.06 -10.21 2.22
C LEU A 62 -18.46 -9.65 0.85
N THR A 63 -18.13 -10.35 -0.25
CA THR A 63 -18.54 -10.01 -1.62
C THR A 63 -19.83 -10.73 -2.07
N ALA A 64 -20.42 -11.62 -1.26
CA ALA A 64 -21.64 -12.36 -1.63
C ALA A 64 -22.96 -11.64 -1.29
N LEU A 65 -22.91 -10.38 -0.86
CA LEU A 65 -24.11 -9.56 -0.59
C LEU A 65 -24.46 -8.57 -1.70
N GLU A 66 -23.83 -8.63 -2.87
CA GLU A 66 -24.44 -8.06 -4.07
C GLU A 66 -25.60 -8.98 -4.50
N THR A 67 -26.76 -8.72 -3.93
CA THR A 67 -28.00 -9.43 -4.27
C THR A 67 -28.41 -9.04 -5.69
N PRO A 68 -28.54 -9.99 -6.64
CA PRO A 68 -29.14 -9.69 -7.93
C PRO A 68 -30.65 -9.50 -7.75
N GLY A 69 -31.18 -8.40 -8.28
CA GLY A 69 -32.60 -8.25 -8.61
C GLY A 69 -33.56 -8.03 -7.43
N VAL A 70 -33.73 -6.77 -7.03
CA VAL A 70 -35.04 -6.31 -6.54
C VAL A 70 -35.87 -5.98 -7.77
N GLU A 71 -36.67 -6.93 -8.22
CA GLU A 71 -37.91 -6.60 -8.93
C GLU A 71 -38.98 -6.30 -7.88
N ILE A 72 -39.29 -5.01 -7.70
CA ILE A 72 -40.61 -4.50 -7.28
C ILE A 72 -40.89 -3.27 -8.13
#